data_AF-A0A160T4H5-F1
#
_entry.id   AF-A0A160T4H5-F1
#
_cell.length_a   1.000
_cell.length_b   1.000
_cell.length_c   1.000
_cell.angle_alpha   90.00
_cell.angle_beta   90.00
_cell.angle_gamma   90.00
#
_symmetry.space_group_name_H-M   'P 1'
#
loop_
_entity.id
_entity.type
_entity.pdbx_description
1 polymer ?
#
loop_
_entity_poly.entity_id
_entity_poly.type
_entity_poly.pdbx_seq_one_letter_code
_entity_poly.pdbx_strand_id
1 'polypeptide(L)' 'MSFCSPEDLIIHKSIAGRGQDEMDVQSIISRQKGTLDLPYIRYWLGIFAGLLETDDILNRFEQAWRKYGPES' A
#
# COMPACT_ATOMS: atom_id res chain seq x y z
N MET A 1 0.01 21.80 -8.03
CA MET A 1 1.03 20.96 -8.68
C MET A 1 1.00 19.62 -7.95
N SER A 2 0.17 18.68 -8.42
CA SER A 2 -0.05 17.43 -7.68
C SER A 2 1.00 16.42 -8.13
N PHE A 3 2.13 16.39 -7.42
CA PHE A 3 3.00 15.22 -7.50
C PHE A 3 2.23 14.07 -6.86
N CYS A 4 1.96 13.03 -7.64
CA CYS A 4 1.30 11.82 -7.15
C CYS A 4 2.11 11.31 -5.96
N SER A 5 1.51 11.26 -4.78
CA SER A 5 2.25 10.89 -3.59
C SER A 5 2.63 9.40 -3.70
N PRO A 6 3.75 8.98 -3.10
CA PRO A 6 4.16 7.58 -3.00
C PRO A 6 3.03 6.65 -2.54
N GLU A 7 2.21 7.16 -1.62
CA GLU A 7 1.04 6.51 -1.05
C GLU A 7 -0.05 6.27 -2.10
N ASP A 8 -0.36 7.27 -2.93
CA ASP A 8 -1.37 7.15 -3.98
C ASP A 8 -0.93 6.15 -5.04
N LEU A 9 0.38 6.07 -5.34
CA LEU A 9 0.95 5.05 -6.20
C LEU A 9 0.80 3.65 -5.59
N ILE A 10 1.08 3.48 -4.29
CA ILE A 10 0.88 2.21 -3.58
C ILE A 10 -0.60 1.80 -3.65
N ILE A 11 -1.53 2.70 -3.31
CA ILE A 11 -2.96 2.43 -3.30
C ILE A 11 -3.45 2.03 -4.69
N HIS A 12 -3.10 2.80 -5.73
CA HIS A 12 -3.51 2.52 -7.11
C HIS A 12 -2.98 1.16 -7.60
N LYS A 13 -1.73 0.84 -7.24
CA LYS A 13 -1.07 -0.43 -7.56
C LYS A 13 -1.70 -1.62 -6.81
N SER A 14 -2.04 -1.44 -5.54
CA SER A 14 -2.72 -2.46 -4.74
C SER A 14 -4.12 -2.80 -5.25
N ILE A 15 -4.86 -1.81 -5.77
CA ILE A 15 -6.19 -2.01 -6.36
C ILE A 15 -6.11 -2.65 -7.75
N ALA A 16 -5.07 -2.33 -8.53
CA ALA A 16 -4.89 -2.86 -9.89
C ALA A 16 -4.66 -4.38 -9.93
N GLY A 17 -4.29 -5.01 -8.81
CA GLY A 17 -4.39 -6.46 -8.60
C GLY A 17 -3.50 -7.33 -9.50
N ARG A 18 -2.47 -6.77 -10.14
CA ARG A 18 -1.55 -7.53 -11.00
C ARG A 18 -0.35 -7.99 -10.18
N GLY A 19 -0.05 -9.29 -10.18
CA GLY A 19 0.96 -9.93 -9.32
C GLY A 19 2.41 -9.41 -9.41
N GLN A 20 2.71 -8.42 -10.26
CA GLN A 20 4.00 -7.69 -10.26
C GLN A 20 4.03 -6.52 -9.27
N ASP A 21 2.89 -6.07 -8.76
CA ASP A 21 2.79 -4.86 -7.94
C ASP A 21 3.28 -5.08 -6.49
N GLU A 22 3.41 -6.33 -6.01
CA GLU A 22 3.99 -6.60 -4.69
C GLU A 22 5.47 -6.21 -4.62
N MET A 23 6.26 -6.46 -5.65
CA MET A 23 7.68 -6.07 -5.68
C MET A 23 7.86 -4.54 -5.79
N ASP A 24 6.94 -3.87 -6.49
CA ASP A 24 6.91 -2.40 -6.58
C ASP A 24 6.54 -1.78 -5.22
N VAL A 25 5.46 -2.24 -4.60
CA VAL A 25 5.03 -1.79 -3.26
C VAL A 25 6.13 -2.04 -2.23
N GLN A 26 6.80 -3.20 -2.30
CA GLN A 26 7.98 -3.49 -1.48
C GLN A 26 9.12 -2.50 -1.69
N SER A 27 9.47 -2.19 -2.94
CA SER A 27 10.53 -1.21 -3.24
C SER A 27 10.16 0.19 -2.75
N ILE A 28 8.90 0.59 -2.85
CA ILE A 28 8.42 1.88 -2.36
C ILE A 28 8.45 1.91 -0.83
N ILE A 29 7.93 0.89 -0.15
CA ILE A 29 8.00 0.75 1.31
C ILE A 29 9.46 0.79 1.77
N SER A 30 10.35 -0.01 1.18
CA SER A 30 11.74 -0.06 1.60
C SER A 30 12.49 1.26 1.37
N ARG A 31 12.13 2.04 0.34
CA ARG A 31 12.76 3.33 0.02
C ARG A 31 12.16 4.51 0.80
N GLN A 32 10.87 4.45 1.12
CA GLN A 32 10.10 5.58 1.68
C GLN A 32 9.51 5.29 3.06
N LYS A 33 9.92 4.19 3.71
CA LYS A 33 9.47 3.76 5.05
C LYS A 33 9.53 4.83 6.15
N GLY A 34 10.40 5.85 6.01
CA GLY A 34 10.52 6.94 6.98
C GLY A 34 9.57 8.11 6.74
N THR A 35 8.90 8.17 5.58
CA THR A 35 8.05 9.31 5.18
C THR A 35 6.65 8.88 4.75
N LEU A 36 6.36 7.58 4.70
CA LEU A 36 5.07 7.03 4.28
C LEU A 36 3.98 7.28 5.34
N ASP A 37 2.86 7.84 4.90
CA ASP A 37 1.67 8.00 5.73
C ASP A 37 0.84 6.71 5.77
N LEU A 38 1.12 5.85 6.76
CA LEU A 38 0.39 4.61 6.97
C LEU A 38 -1.10 4.81 7.30
N PRO A 39 -1.48 5.77 8.19
CA PRO A 39 -2.89 6.10 8.38
C PRO A 39 -3.63 6.39 7.08
N TYR A 40 -3.03 7.18 6.18
CA TYR A 40 -3.62 7.51 4.89
C TYR A 40 -3.78 6.27 4.00
N ILE A 41 -2.74 5.45 3.88
CA ILE A 41 -2.80 4.21 3.08
C ILE A 41 -3.87 3.26 3.63
N ARG A 42 -3.86 2.99 4.94
CA ARG A 42 -4.83 2.08 5.58
C ARG A 42 -6.26 2.57 5.44
N TYR A 43 -6.49 3.87 5.58
CA TYR A 43 -7.81 4.48 5.40
C TYR A 43 -8.35 4.19 3.99
N TRP A 44 -7.57 4.49 2.95
CA TRP A 44 -7.99 4.26 1.58
C TRP A 44 -8.14 2.79 1.25
N LEU A 45 -7.19 1.94 1.64
CA LEU A 45 -7.29 0.50 1.41
C LEU A 45 -8.53 -0.09 2.10
N GLY A 46 -8.93 0.41 3.27
CA GLY A 46 -10.17 0.02 3.94
C GLY A 46 -11.43 0.43 3.16
N ILE A 47 -11.45 1.64 2.59
CA ILE A 47 -12.54 2.07 1.69
C ILE A 47 -12.61 1.17 0.45
N PHE A 48 -11.46 0.88 -0.17
CA PHE A 48 -11.43 0.00 -1.35
C PHE A 48 -11.77 -1.45 -1.03
N ALA A 49 -11.36 -1.97 0.13
CA ALA A 49 -11.75 -3.29 0.60
C ALA A 49 -13.27 -3.40 0.76
N GLY A 50 -13.90 -2.36 1.33
CA GLY A 50 -15.37 -2.28 1.41
C GLY A 50 -16.04 -2.17 0.04
N LEU A 51 -15.48 -1.39 -0.89
CA LEU A 51 -16.02 -1.23 -2.25
C LEU A 51 -15.89 -2.49 -3.12
N LEU A 52 -14.81 -3.25 -2.94
CA LEU A 52 -14.54 -4.49 -3.67
C LEU A 52 -15.08 -5.73 -2.93
N GLU A 53 -15.75 -5.52 -1.79
CA GLU A 53 -16.26 -6.56 -0.88
C GLU A 53 -15.20 -7.63 -0.58
N THR A 54 -13.93 -7.20 -0.44
CA THR A 54 -12.79 -8.09 -0.24
C THR A 54 -11.71 -7.45 0.63
N ASP A 55 -11.38 -8.11 1.75
CA ASP A 55 -10.28 -7.70 2.63
C ASP A 55 -8.89 -8.13 2.11
N ASP A 56 -8.82 -8.80 0.96
CA ASP A 56 -7.59 -9.36 0.41
C ASP A 56 -6.53 -8.27 0.16
N ILE A 57 -6.96 -7.09 -0.30
CA ILE A 57 -6.09 -5.94 -0.58
C ILE A 57 -5.45 -5.40 0.72
N LEU A 58 -6.25 -5.23 1.77
CA LEU A 58 -5.78 -4.76 3.08
C LEU A 58 -4.81 -5.79 3.69
N ASN A 59 -5.17 -7.08 3.64
CA ASN A 59 -4.36 -8.17 4.17
C ASN A 59 -3.01 -8.31 3.45
N ARG A 60 -2.97 -8.15 2.12
CA ARG A 60 -1.71 -8.15 1.36
C ARG A 60 -0.81 -6.99 1.75
N PHE A 61 -1.38 -5.79 1.90
CA PHE A 61 -0.62 -4.63 2.33
C PHE A 61 -0.05 -4.82 3.75
N GLU A 62 -0.85 -5.27 4.70
CA GLU A 62 -0.39 -5.55 6.08
C GLU A 62 0.70 -6.63 6.11
N GLN A 63 0.56 -7.70 5.32
CA GLN A 63 1.60 -8.73 5.20
C GLN A 63 2.91 -8.17 4.61
N ALA A 64 2.83 -7.33 3.57
CA ALA A 64 3.99 -6.67 3.00
C ALA A 64 4.62 -5.69 4.01
N TRP A 65 3.82 -4.90 4.72
CA TRP A 65 4.30 -3.98 5.74
C TRP A 65 5.00 -4.72 6.88
N ARG A 66 4.45 -5.85 7.35
CA ARG A 66 5.09 -6.67 8.39
C ARG A 66 6.42 -7.28 7.95
N LYS A 67 6.60 -7.55 6.66
CA LYS A 67 7.79 -8.20 6.11
C LYS A 67 8.90 -7.22 5.68
N TYR A 68 8.52 -6.01 5.25
CA TYR A 68 9.45 -5.03 4.65
C TYR A 68 9.42 -3.65 5.32
N GLY A 69 8.47 -3.42 6.21
CA GLY A 69 8.45 -2.25 7.07
C GLY A 69 9.64 -2.23 8.04
N PRO A 70 10.01 -1.07 8.58
CA PRO A 70 11.04 -0.99 9.60
C PRO A 70 10.58 -1.76 10.85
N GLU A 71 11.44 -2.61 11.39
CA GLU A 71 11.29 -3.06 12.79
C GLU A 71 11.23 -1.80 13.65
N SER A 72 10.12 -1.63 14.37
CA SER A 72 9.96 -0.56 15.36
C SER A 72 10.98 -0.71 16.48
#